data_AF-A0A8X6JK64-F1
#
_entry.id   AF-A0A8X6JK64-F1
#
_cell.length_a   1.000
_cell.length_b   1.000
_cell.length_c   1.000
_cell.angle_alpha   90.00
_cell.angle_beta   90.00
_cell.angle_gamma   90.00
#
_symmetry.space_group_name_H-M   'P 1'
#
loop_
_entity.id
_entity.type
_entity.pdbx_description
1 polymer ?
#
loop_
_entity_poly.entity_id
_entity_poly.type
_entity_poly.pdbx_seq_one_letter_code
_entity_poly.pdbx_strand_id
1 'polypeptide(L)'
;MQVIRRLDTGERQSQIAAALNLATSTIRTLLKNKEKILSPASVTATSSATRITRSRNSTYVEMEKRLSIWIDDEIERNMPLSQSITMEKVRIFN
;
A
#
# COMPACT_ATOMS: atom_id res chain seq x y z
N MET A 1 -1.72 6.38 11.18
CA MET A 1 -3.10 6.70 10.78
C MET A 1 -3.68 7.84 11.62
N GLN A 2 -3.57 9.09 11.17
CA GLN A 2 -3.99 10.27 11.92
C GLN A 2 -5.51 10.57 11.86
N VAL A 3 -6.17 10.22 10.75
CA VAL A 3 -7.63 10.42 10.56
C VAL A 3 -8.44 9.53 11.50
N ILE A 4 -8.09 8.24 11.59
CA ILE A 4 -8.82 7.25 12.40
C ILE A 4 -8.71 7.59 13.90
N ARG A 5 -7.51 7.93 14.38
CA ARG A 5 -7.30 8.33 15.79
C ARG A 5 -8.12 9.58 16.17
N ARG A 6 -8.19 10.58 15.29
CA ARG A 6 -8.99 11.81 15.51
C ARG A 6 -10.50 11.56 15.46
N LEU A 7 -10.93 10.58 14.68
CA LEU A 7 -12.34 10.19 14.62
C LEU A 7 -12.74 9.39 15.86
N ASP A 8 -11.88 8.53 16.39
CA ASP A 8 -12.11 7.78 17.63
C ASP A 8 -12.13 8.70 18.86
N THR A 9 -11.45 9.86 18.82
CA THR A 9 -11.54 10.90 19.86
C THR A 9 -12.83 11.73 19.77
N GLY A 10 -13.72 11.44 18.81
CA GLY A 10 -15.02 12.11 18.68
C GLY A 10 -14.99 13.43 17.90
N GLU A 11 -13.89 13.77 17.21
CA GLU A 11 -13.86 14.97 16.36
C GLU A 11 -14.81 14.83 15.16
N ARG A 12 -15.44 15.94 14.77
CA ARG A 12 -16.35 15.96 13.61
C ARG A 12 -15.55 15.76 12.33
N GLN A 13 -16.08 14.95 11.41
CA GLN A 13 -15.46 14.68 10.11
C GLN A 13 -15.11 15.96 9.33
N SER A 14 -15.93 17.01 9.43
CA SER A 14 -15.69 18.30 8.79
C SER A 14 -14.46 19.04 9.36
N GLN A 15 -14.21 18.92 10.66
CA GLN A 15 -13.04 19.52 11.31
C GLN A 15 -11.76 18.76 10.94
N ILE A 16 -11.83 17.43 10.92
CA ILE A 16 -10.71 16.59 10.46
C ILE A 16 -10.40 16.85 8.98
N ALA A 17 -11.43 17.02 8.14
CA ALA A 17 -11.31 17.38 6.72
C ALA A 17 -10.58 18.71 6.54
N ALA A 18 -11.01 19.74 7.28
CA ALA A 18 -10.37 21.05 7.25
C ALA A 18 -8.93 21.00 7.77
N ALA A 19 -8.69 20.31 8.90
CA ALA A 19 -7.37 20.22 9.53
C ALA A 19 -6.35 19.44 8.68
N LEU A 20 -6.80 18.45 7.92
CA LEU A 20 -5.93 17.62 7.08
C LEU A 20 -6.01 18.00 5.59
N ASN A 21 -6.76 19.05 5.26
CA ASN A 21 -7.06 19.48 3.89
C ASN A 21 -7.54 18.32 2.98
N LEU A 22 -8.40 17.46 3.54
CA LEU A 22 -8.96 16.29 2.87
C LEU A 22 -10.43 16.52 2.53
N ALA A 23 -10.87 16.01 1.38
CA ALA A 23 -12.29 15.98 1.07
C ALA A 23 -13.05 15.11 2.09
N THR A 24 -14.26 15.55 2.45
CA THR A 24 -15.16 14.78 3.33
C THR A 24 -15.52 13.40 2.76
N SER A 25 -15.56 13.28 1.43
CA SER A 25 -15.70 12.00 0.71
C SER A 25 -14.54 11.03 0.96
N THR A 26 -13.32 11.54 1.08
CA THR A 26 -12.12 10.77 1.42
C THR A 26 -12.19 10.25 2.86
N ILE A 27 -12.60 11.09 3.81
CA ILE A 27 -12.79 10.68 5.21
C ILE A 27 -13.86 9.59 5.32
N ARG A 28 -14.98 9.74 4.61
CA ARG A 28 -16.05 8.74 4.58
C ARG A 28 -15.56 7.40 4.02
N THR A 29 -14.72 7.44 2.99
CA THR A 29 -14.11 6.25 2.39
C THR A 29 -13.11 5.58 3.35
N LEU A 30 -12.30 6.37 4.06
CA LEU A 30 -11.39 5.87 5.08
C LEU A 30 -12.14 5.22 6.25
N LEU A 31 -13.25 5.83 6.70
CA LEU A 31 -14.10 5.25 7.74
C LEU A 31 -14.71 3.91 7.30
N LYS A 32 -15.19 3.81 6.05
CA LYS A 32 -15.71 2.54 5.50
C LYS A 32 -14.65 1.45 5.39
N ASN A 33 -13.39 1.83 5.14
CA ASN A 33 -12.29 0.89 5.01
C ASN A 33 -11.48 0.73 6.30
N LYS A 34 -11.91 1.33 7.42
CA LYS A 34 -11.16 1.33 8.69
C LYS A 34 -10.79 -0.07 9.14
N GLU A 35 -11.73 -1.02 9.06
CA GLU A 35 -11.54 -2.40 9.52
C GLU A 35 -10.53 -3.16 8.66
N LYS A 36 -10.48 -2.85 7.36
CA LYS A 36 -9.50 -3.43 6.43
C LYS A 36 -8.10 -2.84 6.65
N ILE A 37 -8.03 -1.55 6.96
CA ILE A 37 -6.78 -0.80 7.22
C ILE A 37 -6.21 -1.10 8.62
N LEU A 38 -7.05 -1.48 9.58
CA LEU A 38 -6.63 -1.89 10.93
C LEU A 38 -6.22 -3.37 10.99
N SER A 39 -6.40 -4.14 9.92
CA SER A 39 -5.92 -5.52 9.89
C SER A 39 -4.40 -5.55 10.06
N PRO A 40 -3.85 -6.37 10.99
CA PRO A 40 -2.42 -6.37 11.30
C PRO A 40 -1.54 -6.72 10.09
N ALA A 41 -2.08 -7.44 9.10
CA ALA A 41 -1.42 -7.73 7.83
C ALA A 41 -1.14 -6.48 6.97
N SER A 42 -1.90 -5.39 7.15
CA SER A 42 -1.73 -4.14 6.40
C SER A 42 -0.77 -3.13 7.06
N VAL A 43 -0.52 -3.28 8.37
CA VAL A 43 0.36 -2.40 9.14
C VAL A 43 1.84 -2.68 8.86
N THR A 44 2.20 -3.93 8.56
CA THR A 44 3.58 -4.31 8.19
C THR A 44 4.03 -3.72 6.84
N ALA A 45 3.11 -3.22 6.02
CA ALA A 45 3.38 -2.57 4.73
C ALA A 45 3.50 -1.03 4.80
N THR A 46 3.54 -0.45 6.00
CA THR A 46 3.42 1.01 6.22
C THR A 46 4.66 1.82 5.80
N SER A 47 5.77 1.19 5.41
CA SER A 47 6.91 1.90 4.81
C SER A 47 6.60 2.49 3.41
N SER A 48 5.48 2.09 2.79
CA SER A 48 5.07 2.51 1.43
C SER A 48 3.75 3.30 1.40
N ALA A 49 3.34 3.90 2.52
CA ALA A 49 1.97 4.38 2.78
C ALA A 49 1.48 5.58 1.94
N THR A 50 2.26 6.10 0.99
CA THR A 50 1.81 7.19 0.09
C THR A 50 0.93 6.69 -1.06
N ARG A 51 0.82 5.37 -1.29
CA ARG A 51 0.28 4.80 -2.55
C ARG A 51 -0.96 3.90 -2.39
N ILE A 52 -1.83 4.18 -1.42
CA ILE A 52 -3.09 3.41 -1.19
C ILE A 52 -4.32 4.16 -1.73
N THR A 53 -4.26 4.76 -2.92
CA THR A 53 -5.47 5.25 -3.62
C THR A 53 -5.97 4.28 -4.68
N ARG A 54 -5.13 3.33 -5.11
CA ARG A 54 -5.50 2.28 -6.05
C ARG A 54 -5.31 0.95 -5.34
N SER A 55 -6.38 0.22 -5.09
CA SER A 55 -6.29 -1.17 -4.63
C SER A 55 -5.33 -1.89 -5.57
N ARG A 56 -4.16 -2.29 -5.06
CA ARG A 56 -3.22 -3.10 -5.83
C ARG A 56 -3.93 -4.41 -6.12
N ASN A 57 -4.13 -4.72 -7.39
CA ASN A 57 -4.85 -5.92 -7.81
C ASN A 57 -4.15 -7.13 -7.17
N SER A 58 -4.91 -8.08 -6.62
CA SER A 58 -4.36 -9.27 -5.95
C SER A 58 -3.38 -10.04 -6.84
N THR A 59 -3.59 -10.04 -8.16
CA THR A 59 -2.66 -10.59 -9.15
C THR A 59 -1.29 -9.90 -9.11
N TYR A 60 -1.25 -8.58 -8.96
CA TYR A 60 0.00 -7.83 -8.87
C TYR A 60 0.73 -8.11 -7.55
N VAL A 61 0.00 -8.36 -6.46
CA VAL A 61 0.61 -8.65 -5.15
C VAL A 61 1.36 -9.99 -5.20
N GLU A 62 0.77 -11.02 -5.79
CA GLU A 62 1.41 -12.34 -5.94
C GLU A 62 2.61 -12.26 -6.91
N MET A 63 2.46 -11.54 -8.02
CA MET A 63 3.54 -11.29 -8.98
C MET A 63 4.73 -10.58 -8.32
N GLU A 64 4.47 -9.54 -7.53
CA GLU A 64 5.51 -8.79 -6.81
C GLU A 64 6.22 -9.66 -5.77
N LYS A 65 5.47 -10.50 -5.05
CA LYS A 65 6.07 -11.44 -4.09
C LYS A 65 7.05 -12.40 -4.78
N ARG A 66 6.67 -12.97 -5.93
CA ARG A 66 7.55 -13.85 -6.72
C ARG A 66 8.75 -13.11 -7.27
N LEU A 67 8.54 -11.87 -7.73
CA LEU A 67 9.61 -11.03 -8.25
C LEU A 67 10.63 -10.66 -7.16
N SER A 68 10.19 -10.37 -5.93
CA SER A 68 11.09 -10.08 -4.82
C SER A 68 11.99 -11.26 -4.49
N ILE A 69 11.43 -12.48 -4.39
CA ILE A 69 12.23 -13.70 -4.13
C ILE A 69 13.28 -13.90 -5.22
N TRP A 70 12.89 -13.73 -6.49
CA TRP A 70 13.83 -13.84 -7.61
C TRP A 70 14.92 -12.76 -7.57
N ILE A 71 14.58 -11.51 -7.21
CA ILE A 71 15.57 -10.44 -7.06
C ILE A 71 16.58 -10.77 -5.97
N ASP A 72 16.13 -11.29 -4.83
CA ASP A 72 17.00 -11.67 -3.72
C ASP A 72 17.97 -12.80 -4.15
N ASP A 73 17.47 -13.82 -4.85
CA ASP A 73 18.28 -14.90 -5.43
C ASP A 73 19.33 -14.40 -6.44
N GLU A 74 19.00 -13.39 -7.27
CA GLU A 74 19.94 -12.82 -8.24
C GLU A 74 21.00 -11.93 -7.60
N ILE A 75 20.64 -11.22 -6.51
CA ILE A 75 21.59 -10.46 -5.71
C ILE A 75 22.59 -11.41 -5.04
N GLU A 76 22.13 -12.54 -4.49
CA GLU A 76 23.02 -13.56 -3.93
C GLU A 76 23.96 -14.17 -4.99
N ARG A 77 23.49 -14.28 -6.24
CA ARG A 77 24.30 -14.73 -7.38
C ARG A 77 25.24 -13.65 -7.93
N ASN A 78 25.23 -12.45 -7.33
CA ASN A 78 26.04 -11.31 -7.71
C ASN A 78 25.82 -10.88 -9.19
N MET A 79 24.60 -11.10 -9.70
CA MET A 79 24.22 -10.77 -11.07
C MET A 79 23.80 -9.29 -11.18
N PRO A 80 24.22 -8.58 -12.23
CA PRO A 80 23.79 -7.21 -12.45
C PRO A 80 22.31 -7.17 -12.87
N LEU A 81 21.43 -6.82 -11.93
CA LEU A 81 20.03 -6.58 -12.19
C LEU A 81 19.84 -5.30 -13.00
N SER A 82 19.50 -5.45 -14.28
CA SER A 82 19.09 -4.35 -15.15
C SER A 82 17.56 -4.31 -15.29
N GLN A 83 17.02 -3.12 -15.53
CA GLN A 83 15.58 -2.92 -15.67
C GLN A 83 14.94 -3.81 -16.75
N SER A 84 15.68 -4.11 -17.83
CA SER A 84 15.24 -5.01 -18.89
C SER A 84 15.00 -6.43 -18.41
N ILE A 85 15.93 -6.99 -17.62
CA ILE A 85 15.82 -8.35 -17.07
C ILE A 85 14.65 -8.41 -16.07
N THR A 86 14.51 -7.42 -15.20
CA THR A 86 13.39 -7.34 -14.26
C THR A 86 12.04 -7.25 -14.99
N MET A 87 11.95 -6.47 -16.08
CA MET A 87 10.73 -6.37 -16.88
C MET A 87 10.39 -7.66 -17.62
N GLU A 88 11.40 -8.39 -18.10
CA GLU A 88 11.19 -9.71 -18.72
C GLU A 88 10.63 -10.70 -17.71
N LYS A 89 11.17 -10.72 -16.49
CA LYS A 89 10.67 -11.58 -15.40
C LYS A 89 9.26 -11.21 -14.96
N VAL A 90 8.93 -9.93 -14.92
CA VAL A 90 7.55 -9.46 -14.66
C VAL A 90 6.56 -10.03 -15.68
N ARG A 91 6.93 -10.12 -16.97
CA ARG A 91 6.07 -10.72 -18.01
C ARG A 91 5.90 -12.22 -17.85
N ILE A 92 6.89 -12.90 -17.29
CA ILE A 92 6.84 -14.36 -17.04
C ILE A 92 5.99 -14.68 -15.81
N PHE A 93 5.94 -13.79 -14.82
CA PHE A 93 5.19 -13.99 -13.57
C PHE A 93 3.71 -13.59 -13.64
N ASN A 94 3.24 -13.01 -14.75
CA ASN A 94 1.84 -12.63 -15.00
C ASN A 94 1.16 -13.60 -15.95
#